data_AF-A0A0U3NQB6-F1
#
_entry.id   AF-A0A0U3NQB6-F1
#
_cell.length_a   1.000
_cell.length_b   1.000
_cell.length_c   1.000
_cell.angle_alpha   90.00
_cell.angle_beta   90.00
_cell.angle_gamma   90.00
#
_symmetry.space_group_name_H-M   'P 1'
#
loop_
_entity.id
_entity.type
_entity.pdbx_description
1 polymer ?
#
loop_
_entity_poly.entity_id
_entity_poly.type
_entity_poly.pdbx_seq_one_letter_code
_entity_poly.pdbx_strand_id
1 'polypeptide(L)' 'MAVRQAQCLSNAWGGQPPKLAVDGTFDSVMVRKIEWIQGCHGLPASGVVEGRTWQVLYRPAPDCYNPYPA' A
#
# COMPACT_ATOMS: atom_id res chain seq x y z
N MET A 1 4.57 11.62 10.55
CA MET A 1 3.37 11.13 11.27
C MET A 1 2.38 10.43 10.34
N ALA A 2 2.06 10.96 9.14
CA ALA A 2 1.22 10.25 8.17
C ALA A 2 1.90 9.03 7.50
N VAL A 3 3.18 9.14 7.12
CA VAL A 3 3.90 8.06 6.42
C VAL A 3 3.97 6.77 7.25
N ARG A 4 4.34 6.85 8.54
CA ARG A 4 4.36 5.69 9.44
C ARG A 4 3.00 4.99 9.55
N GLN A 5 1.93 5.78 9.58
CA GLN A 5 0.58 5.23 9.60
C GLN A 5 0.27 4.49 8.30
N ALA A 6 0.58 5.09 7.14
CA ALA A 6 0.39 4.44 5.85
C ALA A 6 1.23 3.16 5.73
N GLN A 7 2.48 3.14 6.22
CA GLN A 7 3.33 1.95 6.29
C GLN A 7 2.69 0.84 7.16
N CYS A 8 2.20 1.21 8.34
CA CYS A 8 1.53 0.28 9.26
C CYS A 8 0.26 -0.31 8.63
N LEU A 9 -0.62 0.54 8.09
CA LEU A 9 -1.86 0.11 7.44
C LEU A 9 -1.57 -0.76 6.22
N SER A 10 -0.61 -0.38 5.37
CA SER A 10 -0.20 -1.16 4.20
C SER A 10 0.36 -2.54 4.59
N ASN A 11 0.99 -2.67 5.75
CA ASN A 11 1.50 -3.95 6.26
C ASN A 11 0.41 -4.90 6.78
N ALA A 12 -0.81 -4.41 7.01
CA ALA A 12 -1.96 -5.24 7.36
C ALA A 12 -2.60 -5.93 6.14
N TRP A 13 -2.19 -5.54 4.93
CA TRP A 13 -2.62 -6.19 3.69
C TRP A 13 -1.93 -7.53 3.52
N GLY A 14 -2.71 -8.56 3.21
CA GLY A 14 -2.16 -9.86 2.85
C GLY A 14 -1.62 -9.88 1.41
N GLY A 15 -0.96 -10.98 1.04
CA GLY A 15 -0.35 -11.16 -0.28
C GLY A 15 1.17 -11.06 -0.30
N GLN A 16 1.73 -11.03 -1.50
CA GLN A 16 3.18 -11.03 -1.77
C GLN A 16 3.99 -9.77 -1.44
N PRO A 17 3.43 -8.54 -1.30
CA PRO A 17 4.27 -7.37 -1.03
C PRO A 17 5.12 -7.56 0.24
N PRO A 18 6.41 -7.18 0.22
CA PRO A 18 7.21 -7.20 1.43
C PRO A 18 6.60 -6.30 2.51
N LYS A 19 6.81 -6.67 3.78
CA LYS A 19 6.50 -5.76 4.90
C LYS A 19 7.47 -4.59 4.85
N LEU A 20 6.93 -3.38 4.92
CA LEU A 20 7.72 -2.15 5.01
C LEU A 20 8.26 -1.99 6.43
N ALA A 21 9.45 -1.41 6.57
CA ALA A 21 9.88 -0.82 7.83
C ALA A 21 8.94 0.35 8.19
N VAL A 22 8.55 0.48 9.46
CA VAL A 22 7.68 1.58 9.93
C VAL A 22 8.53 2.76 10.42
N ASP A 23 9.41 3.24 9.54
CA ASP A 23 10.42 4.25 9.82
C ASP A 23 9.94 5.69 9.52
N GLY A 24 8.87 5.83 8.72
CA GLY A 24 8.33 7.11 8.27
C GLY A 24 8.94 7.63 6.97
N THR A 25 9.71 6.80 6.26
CA THR A 25 10.30 7.11 4.96
C THR A 25 9.34 6.71 3.83
N PHE A 26 9.13 7.62 2.88
CA PHE A 26 8.35 7.35 1.67
C PHE A 26 9.30 7.04 0.51
N ASP A 27 9.85 5.83 0.50
CA ASP A 27 10.83 5.37 -0.48
C ASP A 27 10.18 4.62 -1.67
N SER A 28 11.00 4.14 -2.60
CA SER A 28 10.54 3.39 -3.77
C SER A 28 9.88 2.06 -3.40
N VAL A 29 10.24 1.46 -2.27
CA VAL A 29 9.62 0.21 -1.79
C VAL A 29 8.19 0.49 -1.32
N MET A 30 8.00 1.59 -0.59
CA MET A 30 6.68 2.06 -0.21
C MET A 30 5.83 2.45 -1.42
N VAL A 31 6.40 3.16 -2.40
CA VAL A 31 5.71 3.52 -3.66
C VAL A 31 5.14 2.28 -4.35
N ARG A 32 5.98 1.27 -4.61
CA ARG A 32 5.55 0.02 -5.27
C ARG A 32 4.43 -0.70 -4.51
N LYS A 33 4.51 -0.67 -3.18
CA LYS A 33 3.45 -1.26 -2.33
C LYS A 33 2.13 -0.49 -2.46
N ILE A 34 2.18 0.84 -2.48
CA ILE A 34 0.98 1.67 -2.66
C ILE A 34 0.39 1.48 -4.06
N GLU A 35 1.21 1.46 -5.11
CA GLU A 35 0.78 1.18 -6.49
C GLU A 35 0.04 -0.16 -6.59
N TRP A 36 0.58 -1.19 -5.94
CA TRP A 36 -0.06 -2.50 -5.90
C TRP A 36 -1.41 -2.47 -5.18
N ILE A 37 -1.48 -1.89 -3.97
CA ILE A 37 -2.74 -1.74 -3.22
C ILE A 37 -3.77 -0.94 -4.03
N GLN A 38 -3.35 0.12 -4.72
CA GLN A 38 -4.20 0.91 -5.60
C GLN A 38 -4.77 0.06 -6.75
N GLY A 39 -3.92 -0.67 -7.46
CA GLY A 39 -4.35 -1.56 -8.55
C GLY A 39 -5.33 -2.64 -8.09
N CYS A 40 -5.10 -3.20 -6.89
CA CYS A 40 -6.00 -4.16 -6.26
C CYS A 40 -7.42 -3.62 -6.01
N HIS A 41 -7.56 -2.30 -5.88
CA HIS A 41 -8.81 -1.62 -5.59
C HIS A 41 -9.35 -0.82 -6.79
N GLY A 42 -8.82 -1.05 -7.99
CA GLY A 42 -9.23 -0.35 -9.20
C GLY A 42 -8.93 1.16 -9.16
N LEU A 43 -8.01 1.59 -8.28
CA LEU A 43 -7.50 2.96 -8.27
C LEU A 43 -6.36 3.10 -9.28
N PRO A 44 -6.12 4.31 -9.81
CA PRO A 44 -4.89 4.59 -10.53
C PRO A 44 -3.67 4.27 -9.65
N ALA A 45 -2.77 3.43 -10.14
CA ALA A 45 -1.53 3.05 -9.47
C ALA A 45 -0.50 4.20 -9.55
N SER A 46 -0.80 5.33 -8.91
CA SER A 46 0.05 6.53 -8.90
C SER A 46 1.19 6.45 -7.88
N GLY A 47 1.09 5.52 -6.91
CA GLY A 47 2.00 5.45 -5.77
C GLY A 47 1.79 6.57 -4.76
N VAL A 48 0.81 7.47 -4.96
CA VAL A 48 0.51 8.59 -4.07
C VAL A 48 -0.64 8.26 -3.12
N VAL A 49 -0.45 8.55 -1.84
CA VAL A 49 -1.47 8.30 -0.81
C VAL A 49 -2.45 9.48 -0.71
N GLU A 50 -3.37 9.54 -1.65
CA GLU A 50 -4.49 10.51 -1.66
C GLU A 50 -5.71 10.01 -0.87
N GLY A 51 -6.78 10.81 -0.79
CA GLY A 51 -7.97 10.50 0.01
C GLY A 51 -8.60 9.14 -0.29
N ARG A 52 -8.66 8.72 -1.56
CA ARG A 52 -9.16 7.38 -1.93
C ARG A 52 -8.19 6.26 -1.51
N THR A 53 -6.88 6.47 -1.66
CA THR A 53 -5.86 5.53 -1.18
C THR A 53 -5.97 5.36 0.35
N TRP A 54 -6.18 6.44 1.09
CA TRP A 54 -6.41 6.37 2.54
C TRP A 54 -7.64 5.53 2.90
N GLN A 55 -8.76 5.72 2.21
CA GLN A 55 -9.98 4.93 2.44
C GLN A 55 -9.74 3.43 2.23
N VAL A 56 -8.95 3.08 1.21
CA VAL A 56 -8.53 1.70 0.97
C VAL A 56 -7.66 1.21 2.13
N LEU A 57 -6.59 1.92 2.51
CA LEU A 57 -5.65 1.50 3.56
C LEU A 57 -6.31 1.13 4.91
N TYR A 58 -7.44 1.76 5.27
CA TYR A 58 -8.20 1.43 6.48
C TYR A 58 -9.07 0.16 6.38
N ARG A 59 -9.17 -0.45 5.21
CA ARG A 59 -9.97 -1.64 4.91
C ARG A 59 -9.09 -2.72 4.26
N PRO A 60 -8.16 -3.33 5.01
CA PRO A 60 -7.25 -4.32 4.46
C PRO A 60 -7.98 -5.53 3.90
N ALA A 61 -7.58 -5.98 2.71
CA ALA A 61 -8.02 -7.23 2.13
C ALA A 61 -7.03 -8.37 2.44
N PRO A 62 -7.52 -9.60 2.71
CA PRO A 62 -6.67 -10.75 3.00
C PRO A 62 -5.83 -11.20 1.79
N ASP A 63 -6.31 -10.98 0.57
CA ASP A 63 -5.56 -11.17 -0.65
C ASP A 63 -6.13 -10.33 -1.81
N CYS A 64 -5.29 -10.16 -2.83
CA CYS A 64 -5.65 -9.51 -4.07
C CYS A 64 -5.11 -10.38 -5.21
N TYR A 65 -5.93 -10.61 -6.24
CA TYR A 65 -5.55 -11.42 -7.40
C TYR A 65 -4.46 -10.76 -8.27
N ASN A 66 -4.26 -9.45 -8.15
CA ASN A 66 -3.20 -8.75 -8.86
C ASN A 66 -1.82 -9.20 -8.32
N PRO A 67 -0.95 -9.80 -9.14
CA PRO A 67 0.37 -10.20 -8.70
C PRO A 67 1.21 -8.97 -8.30
N TYR A 68 2.08 -9.14 -7.31
CA TYR A 68 2.98 -8.05 -6.92
C TYR A 68 4.01 -7.81 -8.04
N PRO A 69 4.22 -6.55 -8.48
CA PRO A 69 5.22 -6.25 -9.50
C PRO A 69 6.62 -6.66 -9.03
N ALA A 70 7.36 -7.31 -9.94
CA ALA A 70 8.73 -7.77 -9.70
C ALA A 70 9.72 -6.60 -9.54
#